data_AF-A0A9P6KSK0-F1
#
_entry.id   AF-A0A9P6KSK0-F1
#
_cell.length_a   1.000
_cell.length_b   1.000
_cell.length_c   1.000
_cell.angle_alpha   90.00
_cell.angle_beta   90.00
_cell.angle_gamma   90.00
#
_symmetry.space_group_name_H-M   'P 1'
#
loop_
_entity.id
_entity.type
_entity.pdbx_description
1 polymer ?
#
loop_
_entity_poly.entity_id
_entity_poly.type
_entity_poly.pdbx_seq_one_letter_code
_entity_poly.pdbx_strand_id
1 'polypeptide(L)'
;MSPHFLFRIDEVCENPHALAVYDRNGIWNPSTERGGNERLNGAGATGMWWYCNGQGIQRLNITAPPQESSHFQTFSVFYCDAFGFWVLRGDATSPPAAEAWHPLSFDWEDDYSAYLTNAGQHHTLRVQRGDQTWPQMLLPTTNQARPVTTHQTYGGLKGDLAIFLALIALSMDRPNLPYMLPRMFSQGAWAIHQGSHGRLNQRGVVVYVYTVPPSWDTKSSAKELKRYQEGVYGKYYH
;
A
#
# COMPACT_ATOMS: atom_id res chain seq x y z
N MET A 1 6.67 17.95 -7.96
CA MET A 1 6.00 16.95 -8.80
C MET A 1 6.52 15.58 -8.38
N SER A 2 5.65 14.61 -8.11
CA SER A 2 6.05 13.26 -7.70
C SER A 2 6.86 12.55 -8.79
N PRO A 3 7.77 11.63 -8.43
CA PRO A 3 8.55 10.87 -9.42
C PRO A 3 7.66 9.94 -10.24
N HIS A 4 8.13 9.60 -11.43
CA HIS A 4 7.47 8.65 -12.32
C HIS A 4 7.76 7.21 -11.88
N PHE A 5 6.75 6.34 -11.88
CA PHE A 5 6.92 4.92 -11.54
C PHE A 5 5.87 4.02 -12.19
N LEU A 6 6.25 2.75 -12.35
CA LEU A 6 5.37 1.67 -12.73
C LEU A 6 4.95 0.88 -11.50
N PHE A 7 3.73 0.38 -11.51
CA PHE A 7 3.29 -0.52 -10.45
C PHE A 7 2.22 -1.51 -10.93
N ARG A 8 2.09 -2.59 -10.19
CA ARG A 8 1.06 -3.62 -10.36
C ARG A 8 0.51 -3.99 -8.99
N ILE A 9 -0.79 -4.20 -8.90
CA ILE A 9 -1.50 -4.63 -7.70
C ILE A 9 -2.24 -5.91 -8.04
N ASP A 10 -1.89 -7.00 -7.38
CA ASP A 10 -2.52 -8.30 -7.57
C ASP A 10 -3.29 -8.71 -6.33
N GLU A 11 -4.56 -9.05 -6.47
CA GLU A 11 -5.36 -9.65 -5.39
C GLU A 11 -4.83 -11.04 -5.07
N VAL A 12 -4.70 -11.34 -3.78
CA VAL A 12 -4.29 -12.64 -3.27
C VAL A 12 -5.22 -13.12 -2.16
N CYS A 13 -5.29 -14.43 -1.98
CA CYS A 13 -5.92 -15.07 -0.85
C CYS A 13 -5.02 -16.17 -0.30
N GLU A 14 -5.29 -16.58 0.93
CA GLU A 14 -4.74 -17.83 1.46
C GLU A 14 -5.33 -19.00 0.66
N ASN A 15 -4.47 -19.95 0.29
CA ASN A 15 -4.88 -21.15 -0.41
C ASN A 15 -5.80 -21.97 0.51
N PRO A 16 -6.99 -22.41 0.06
CA PRO A 16 -7.92 -23.17 0.91
C PRO A 16 -7.35 -24.52 1.39
N HIS A 17 -6.27 -25.00 0.79
CA HIS A 17 -5.54 -26.19 1.19
C HIS A 17 -4.35 -25.92 2.13
N ALA A 18 -4.00 -24.65 2.35
CA ALA A 18 -2.99 -24.29 3.34
C ALA A 18 -3.52 -24.51 4.76
N LEU A 19 -2.63 -24.84 5.69
CA LEU A 19 -2.98 -24.91 7.10
C LEU A 19 -3.19 -23.49 7.63
N ALA A 20 -4.43 -23.16 7.98
CA ALA A 20 -4.74 -21.89 8.61
C ALA A 20 -4.08 -21.80 10.00
N VAL A 21 -3.28 -20.76 10.22
CA VAL A 21 -2.58 -20.52 11.48
C VAL A 21 -3.29 -19.43 12.27
N TYR A 22 -3.52 -19.70 13.55
CA TYR A 22 -4.10 -18.74 14.49
C TYR A 22 -3.18 -18.59 15.70
N ASP A 23 -3.06 -17.38 16.23
CA ASP A 23 -2.33 -17.14 17.47
C ASP A 23 -3.14 -17.60 18.70
N ARG A 24 -2.58 -17.41 19.90
CA ARG A 24 -3.24 -17.78 21.18
C ARG A 24 -4.52 -16.99 21.45
N ASN A 25 -4.74 -15.87 20.76
CA ASN A 25 -5.92 -15.02 20.88
C ASN A 25 -6.95 -15.33 19.77
N GLY A 26 -6.71 -16.33 18.92
CA GLY A 26 -7.58 -16.65 17.79
C GLY A 26 -7.44 -15.68 16.61
N ILE A 27 -6.37 -14.87 16.56
CA ILE A 27 -6.09 -13.98 15.44
C ILE A 27 -5.45 -14.79 14.32
N TRP A 28 -6.06 -14.75 13.15
CA TRP A 28 -5.54 -15.39 11.94
C TRP A 28 -4.22 -14.73 11.50
N ASN A 29 -3.25 -15.57 11.15
CA ASN A 29 -1.95 -15.20 10.62
C ASN A 29 -1.80 -15.81 9.21
N PRO A 30 -1.58 -15.00 8.16
CA PRO A 30 -1.44 -15.54 6.82
C PRO A 30 -0.26 -16.51 6.71
N SER A 31 -0.39 -17.53 5.87
CA SER A 31 0.71 -18.47 5.63
C SER A 31 1.96 -17.78 5.09
N THR A 32 3.13 -18.21 5.56
CA THR A 32 4.46 -17.89 5.00
C THR A 32 5.03 -19.04 4.16
N GLU A 33 4.25 -20.11 3.97
CA GLU A 33 4.68 -21.24 3.16
C GLU A 33 4.55 -20.93 1.68
N ARG A 34 5.48 -21.43 0.86
CA ARG A 34 5.38 -21.35 -0.60
C ARG A 34 4.12 -22.10 -1.05
N GLY A 35 3.27 -21.43 -1.84
CA GLY A 35 1.97 -21.97 -2.25
C GLY A 35 0.88 -21.88 -1.18
N GLY A 36 1.20 -21.34 0.01
CA GLY A 36 0.24 -21.04 1.06
C GLY A 36 -0.68 -19.88 0.70
N ASN A 37 -0.28 -19.02 -0.23
CA ASN A 37 -1.12 -17.96 -0.81
C ASN A 37 -1.14 -18.07 -2.34
N GLU A 38 -2.26 -17.70 -2.94
CA GLU A 38 -2.45 -17.73 -4.39
C GLU A 38 -3.00 -16.40 -4.94
N ARG A 39 -2.69 -16.11 -6.21
CA ARG A 39 -3.27 -14.94 -6.91
C ARG A 39 -4.69 -15.25 -7.36
N LEU A 40 -5.56 -14.27 -7.15
CA LEU A 40 -6.92 -14.27 -7.68
C LEU A 40 -6.91 -13.68 -9.10
N ASN A 41 -6.70 -14.55 -10.10
CA ASN A 41 -6.72 -14.16 -11.50
C ASN A 41 -8.10 -13.59 -11.90
N GLY A 42 -8.11 -12.44 -12.57
CA GLY A 42 -9.35 -11.76 -12.99
C GLY A 42 -10.08 -11.02 -11.87
N ALA A 43 -9.60 -11.05 -10.63
CA ALA A 43 -10.15 -10.26 -9.54
C ALA A 43 -9.50 -8.86 -9.48
N GLY A 44 -10.34 -7.83 -9.34
CA GLY A 44 -9.90 -6.45 -9.17
C GLY A 44 -8.92 -5.98 -10.25
N ALA A 45 -7.74 -5.51 -9.82
CA ALA A 45 -6.69 -5.02 -10.73
C ALA A 45 -5.59 -6.05 -11.03
N THR A 46 -5.78 -7.32 -10.67
CA THR A 46 -4.78 -8.38 -10.88
C THR A 46 -4.33 -8.45 -12.33
N GLY A 47 -3.01 -8.46 -12.52
CA GLY A 47 -2.36 -8.51 -13.83
C GLY A 47 -2.30 -7.16 -14.57
N MET A 48 -2.91 -6.10 -14.04
CA MET A 48 -2.91 -4.78 -14.70
C MET A 48 -1.69 -3.96 -14.29
N TRP A 49 -0.92 -3.51 -15.28
CA TRP A 49 0.16 -2.57 -15.08
C TRP A 49 -0.33 -1.13 -15.14
N TRP A 50 0.20 -0.32 -14.24
CA TRP A 50 -0.14 1.09 -14.08
C TRP A 50 1.13 1.94 -14.18
N TYR A 51 0.97 3.14 -14.73
CA TYR A 51 2.01 4.14 -14.81
C TYR A 51 1.55 5.42 -14.13
N CYS A 52 2.27 5.81 -13.08
CA CYS A 52 2.15 7.14 -12.50
C CYS A 52 3.18 8.06 -13.15
N ASN A 53 2.72 9.10 -13.86
CA ASN A 53 3.57 10.07 -14.55
C ASN A 53 3.80 11.35 -13.72
N GLY A 54 3.69 11.26 -12.40
CA GLY A 54 3.80 12.42 -11.51
C GLY A 54 2.63 13.42 -11.57
N GLN A 55 1.69 13.27 -12.52
CA GLN A 55 0.48 14.10 -12.65
C GLN A 55 -0.81 13.28 -12.53
N GLY A 56 -0.79 12.03 -12.97
CA GLY A 56 -1.92 11.11 -12.92
C GLY A 56 -1.49 9.65 -13.06
N ILE A 57 -2.44 8.74 -12.86
CA ILE A 57 -2.25 7.30 -13.08
C ILE A 57 -2.98 6.87 -14.35
N GLN A 58 -2.30 6.10 -15.19
CA GLN A 58 -2.88 5.48 -16.38
C GLN A 58 -2.60 3.98 -16.44
N ARG A 59 -3.55 3.22 -16.98
CA ARG A 59 -3.37 1.80 -17.26
C ARG A 59 -2.46 1.62 -18.48
N LEU A 60 -1.54 0.68 -18.40
CA LEU A 60 -0.72 0.25 -19.53
C LEU A 60 -1.21 -1.09 -20.09
N ASN A 61 -1.05 -1.26 -21.41
CA ASN A 61 -1.29 -2.53 -22.09
C ASN A 61 0.04 -3.28 -22.26
N ILE A 62 0.62 -3.72 -21.16
CA ILE A 62 1.88 -4.47 -21.10
C ILE A 62 1.70 -5.69 -20.18
N THR A 63 2.49 -6.73 -20.39
CA THR A 63 2.47 -7.94 -19.55
C THR A 63 3.61 -7.96 -18.52
N ALA A 64 4.69 -7.21 -18.77
CA ALA A 64 5.84 -7.04 -17.90
C ALA A 64 6.36 -5.59 -17.98
N PRO A 65 7.11 -5.11 -16.97
CA PRO A 65 7.77 -3.80 -17.04
C PRO A 65 8.63 -3.68 -18.31
N PRO A 66 8.66 -2.51 -18.97
CA PRO A 66 9.54 -2.26 -20.11
C PRO A 66 11.01 -2.56 -19.78
N GLN A 67 11.80 -2.88 -20.80
CA GLN A 67 13.25 -3.02 -20.68
C GLN A 67 13.85 -1.78 -20.00
N GLU A 68 14.88 -1.97 -19.17
CA GLU A 68 15.53 -0.92 -18.36
C GLU A 68 14.72 -0.40 -17.17
N SER A 69 13.49 -0.88 -16.96
CA SER A 69 12.79 -0.67 -15.68
C SER A 69 13.48 -1.46 -14.58
N SER A 70 13.74 -0.82 -13.45
CA SER A 70 14.37 -1.47 -12.29
C SER A 70 13.33 -1.73 -11.21
N HIS A 71 13.34 -2.93 -10.64
CA HIS A 71 12.53 -3.25 -9.46
C HIS A 71 12.95 -2.34 -8.30
N PHE A 72 11.96 -1.75 -7.62
CA PHE A 72 12.21 -0.91 -6.45
C PHE A 72 11.80 -1.62 -5.16
N GLN A 73 10.56 -2.12 -5.09
CA GLN A 73 10.08 -2.88 -3.94
C GLN A 73 8.86 -3.72 -4.28
N THR A 74 8.64 -4.75 -3.47
CA THR A 74 7.41 -5.54 -3.45
C THR A 74 6.95 -5.69 -2.01
N PHE A 75 5.66 -5.52 -1.77
CA PHE A 75 5.04 -5.80 -0.47
C PHE A 75 3.73 -6.56 -0.67
N SER A 76 3.45 -7.46 0.26
CA SER A 76 2.16 -8.14 0.38
C SER A 76 1.47 -7.64 1.63
N VAL A 77 0.16 -7.38 1.53
CA VAL A 77 -0.63 -6.88 2.64
C VAL A 77 -1.94 -7.66 2.72
N PHE A 78 -2.26 -8.19 3.89
CA PHE A 78 -3.56 -8.78 4.21
C PHE A 78 -4.29 -7.95 5.25
N TYR A 79 -5.61 -7.85 5.13
CA TYR A 79 -6.47 -7.30 6.16
C TYR A 79 -7.08 -8.41 7.03
N CYS A 80 -7.13 -8.19 8.34
CA CYS A 80 -7.79 -9.04 9.32
C CYS A 80 -8.62 -8.17 10.27
N ASP A 81 -9.92 -8.45 10.38
CA ASP A 81 -10.87 -7.58 11.11
C ASP A 81 -10.48 -7.37 12.58
N ALA A 82 -9.96 -8.42 13.23
CA ALA A 82 -9.61 -8.40 14.65
C ALA A 82 -8.23 -7.80 14.96
N PHE A 83 -7.42 -7.52 13.94
CA PHE A 83 -6.00 -7.17 14.10
C PHE A 83 -5.61 -5.89 13.36
N GLY A 84 -6.12 -5.71 12.14
CA GLY A 84 -5.69 -4.65 11.23
C GLY A 84 -4.98 -5.25 10.02
N PHE A 85 -3.80 -4.74 9.70
CA PHE A 85 -3.06 -5.18 8.51
C PHE A 85 -1.83 -6.00 8.86
N TRP A 86 -1.69 -7.14 8.20
CA TRP A 86 -0.45 -7.91 8.10
C TRP A 86 0.33 -7.45 6.88
N VAL A 87 1.63 -7.22 7.03
CA VAL A 87 2.53 -6.74 5.99
C VAL A 87 3.75 -7.64 5.89
N LEU A 88 4.04 -8.12 4.69
CA LEU A 88 5.23 -8.91 4.38
C LEU A 88 6.01 -8.21 3.27
N ARG A 89 7.32 -8.08 3.46
CA ARG A 89 8.23 -7.57 2.41
C ARG A 89 8.46 -8.70 1.40
N GLY A 90 8.04 -8.48 0.16
CA GLY A 90 8.05 -9.49 -0.89
C GLY A 90 6.65 -9.94 -1.32
N ASP A 91 6.64 -11.02 -2.09
CA ASP A 91 5.46 -11.59 -2.73
C ASP A 91 4.96 -12.80 -1.93
N ALA A 92 3.79 -12.70 -1.30
CA ALA A 92 3.23 -13.73 -0.43
C ALA A 92 2.93 -15.06 -1.15
N THR A 93 2.86 -15.08 -2.48
CA THR A 93 2.68 -16.33 -3.25
C THR A 93 3.98 -17.12 -3.38
N SER A 94 5.12 -16.45 -3.20
CA SER A 94 6.45 -17.05 -3.14
C SER A 94 7.32 -16.24 -2.15
N PRO A 95 7.01 -16.29 -0.85
CA PRO A 95 7.63 -15.40 0.13
C PRO A 95 9.13 -15.68 0.24
N PRO A 96 9.97 -14.65 0.43
CA PRO A 96 11.39 -14.85 0.72
C PRO A 96 11.58 -15.61 2.04
N ALA A 97 12.55 -16.53 2.09
CA ALA A 97 12.74 -17.41 3.25
C ALA A 97 13.07 -16.68 4.57
N ALA A 98 13.59 -15.46 4.49
CA ALA A 98 13.96 -14.64 5.65
C ALA A 98 12.87 -13.66 6.11
N GLU A 99 11.72 -13.64 5.43
CA GLU A 99 10.67 -12.65 5.68
C GLU A 99 9.51 -13.26 6.49
N ALA A 100 8.90 -12.43 7.32
CA ALA A 100 7.75 -12.79 8.15
C ALA A 100 6.62 -11.78 7.97
N TRP A 101 5.42 -12.15 8.43
CA TRP A 101 4.33 -11.20 8.55
C TRP A 101 4.55 -10.31 9.76
N HIS A 102 4.49 -9.00 9.51
CA HIS A 102 4.59 -7.97 10.54
C HIS A 102 3.29 -7.17 10.60
N PRO A 103 2.88 -6.67 11.78
CA PRO A 103 1.81 -5.69 11.86
C PRO A 103 2.17 -4.44 11.04
N LEU A 104 1.18 -3.82 10.42
CA LEU A 104 1.35 -2.45 9.93
C LEU A 104 1.79 -1.54 11.08
N SER A 105 2.83 -0.76 10.83
CA SER A 105 3.44 0.11 11.82
C SER A 105 3.82 1.46 11.22
N PHE A 106 4.18 2.37 12.10
CA PHE A 106 4.51 3.75 11.79
C PHE A 106 5.74 4.19 12.57
N ASP A 107 6.59 4.99 11.93
CA ASP A 107 7.54 5.83 12.64
C ASP A 107 7.00 7.25 12.70
N TRP A 108 7.08 7.87 13.88
CA TRP A 108 6.59 9.21 14.12
C TRP A 108 7.69 10.22 13.88
N GLU A 109 7.37 11.25 13.09
CA GLU A 109 8.35 12.21 12.59
C GLU A 109 8.14 13.57 13.24
N ASP A 110 9.19 14.38 13.35
CA ASP A 110 9.18 15.67 14.05
C ASP A 110 8.12 16.66 13.52
N ASP A 111 7.75 16.54 12.26
CA ASP A 111 6.69 17.32 11.60
C ASP A 111 5.27 16.80 11.89
N TYR A 112 5.15 15.91 12.87
CA TYR A 112 3.93 15.22 13.29
C TYR A 112 3.29 14.30 12.24
N SER A 113 3.99 14.00 11.14
CA SER A 113 3.55 12.96 10.20
C SER A 113 3.86 11.56 10.71
N ALA A 114 3.22 10.57 10.09
CA ALA A 114 3.53 9.16 10.28
C ALA A 114 4.19 8.61 9.00
N TYR A 115 5.35 7.97 9.14
CA TYR A 115 5.98 7.17 8.09
C TYR A 115 5.44 5.75 8.15
N LEU A 116 4.70 5.34 7.13
CA LEU A 116 4.12 4.00 6.94
C LEU A 116 5.22 2.96 6.65
N THR A 117 5.28 1.88 7.44
CA THR A 117 6.31 0.84 7.31
C THR A 117 5.83 -0.49 7.91
N ASN A 118 6.58 -1.57 7.66
CA ASN A 118 6.40 -2.86 8.33
C ASN A 118 7.32 -3.05 9.54
N ALA A 119 8.20 -2.09 9.83
CA ALA A 119 9.25 -2.18 10.85
C ALA A 119 9.30 -0.95 11.78
N GLY A 120 8.18 -0.24 11.90
CA GLY A 120 8.09 0.99 12.70
C GLY A 120 7.81 0.72 14.17
N GLN A 121 8.00 1.76 14.99
CA GLN A 121 7.86 1.66 16.46
C GLN A 121 6.43 1.80 16.97
N HIS A 122 5.52 2.34 16.17
CA HIS A 122 4.15 2.65 16.58
C HIS A 122 3.11 1.89 15.77
N HIS A 123 1.96 1.58 16.36
CA HIS A 123 0.85 0.91 15.66
C HIS A 123 -0.27 1.86 15.22
N THR A 124 -0.17 3.14 15.57
CA THR A 124 -1.14 4.16 15.22
C THR A 124 -0.48 5.35 14.56
N LEU A 125 -1.29 6.13 13.84
CA LEU A 125 -0.92 7.51 13.50
C LEU A 125 -0.55 8.29 14.77
N ARG A 126 0.37 9.25 14.63
CA ARG A 126 0.81 10.12 15.74
C ARG A 126 -0.31 11.02 16.22
N VAL A 127 -0.95 11.71 15.28
CA VAL A 127 -2.04 12.65 15.49
C VAL A 127 -2.95 12.66 14.27
N GLN A 128 -4.22 13.02 14.47
CA GLN A 128 -5.20 13.22 13.41
C GLN A 128 -5.95 14.52 13.66
N ARG A 129 -6.37 15.21 12.59
CA ARG A 129 -7.26 16.37 12.67
C ARG A 129 -8.71 15.96 12.42
N GLY A 130 -9.65 16.72 12.96
CA GLY A 130 -11.08 16.45 12.80
C GLY A 130 -11.59 16.58 11.37
N ASP A 131 -10.88 17.31 10.50
CA ASP A 131 -11.21 17.51 9.09
C ASP A 131 -10.55 16.47 8.16
N GLN A 132 -9.67 15.61 8.68
CA GLN A 132 -9.02 14.55 7.91
C GLN A 132 -9.92 13.33 7.78
N THR A 133 -10.39 13.07 6.56
CA THR A 133 -11.21 11.89 6.22
C THR A 133 -10.39 10.72 5.68
N TRP A 134 -9.18 10.97 5.15
CA TRP A 134 -8.29 9.93 4.64
C TRP A 134 -7.93 8.83 5.66
N PRO A 135 -7.82 9.08 7.00
CA PRO A 135 -7.48 8.01 7.93
C PRO A 135 -8.57 6.95 8.00
N GLN A 136 -9.84 7.34 7.99
CA GLN A 136 -10.97 6.41 8.00
C GLN A 136 -11.12 5.65 6.68
N MET A 137 -10.80 6.33 5.57
CA MET A 137 -10.75 5.72 4.25
C MET A 137 -9.67 4.62 4.19
N LEU A 138 -8.43 4.93 4.57
CA LEU A 138 -7.30 4.01 4.43
C LEU A 138 -7.19 2.96 5.54
N LEU A 139 -7.38 3.37 6.79
CA LEU A 139 -6.96 2.61 7.96
C LEU A 139 -8.16 2.12 8.79
N PRO A 140 -8.12 0.90 9.34
CA PRO A 140 -9.05 0.50 10.38
C PRO A 140 -8.85 1.37 11.61
N THR A 141 -9.85 1.39 12.48
CA THR A 141 -9.84 2.19 13.72
C THR A 141 -8.67 1.84 14.64
N THR A 142 -8.16 0.61 14.59
CA THR A 142 -7.00 0.15 15.37
C THR A 142 -5.69 0.87 15.03
N ASN A 143 -5.56 1.43 13.82
CA ASN A 143 -4.38 2.16 13.38
C ASN A 143 -4.56 3.70 13.38
N GLN A 144 -5.75 4.19 13.72
CA GLN A 144 -6.02 5.64 13.76
C GLN A 144 -5.47 6.27 15.04
N ALA A 145 -5.18 7.57 14.99
CA ALA A 145 -4.74 8.32 16.17
C ALA A 145 -5.92 8.47 17.15
N ARG A 146 -5.66 8.23 18.43
CA ARG A 146 -6.60 8.57 19.51
C ARG A 146 -6.70 10.08 19.79
N PRO A 147 -5.58 10.84 19.82
CA PRO A 147 -5.66 12.28 20.01
C PRO A 147 -6.05 12.99 18.71
N VAL A 148 -7.14 13.75 18.77
CA VAL A 148 -7.50 14.72 17.73
C VAL A 148 -6.84 16.06 18.05
N THR A 149 -6.01 16.56 17.15
CA THR A 149 -5.33 17.85 17.29
C THR A 149 -6.12 18.97 16.62
N THR A 150 -6.06 20.18 17.20
CA THR A 150 -6.59 21.41 16.60
C THR A 150 -5.57 22.13 15.72
N HIS A 151 -4.29 21.72 15.76
CA HIS A 151 -3.23 22.30 14.95
C HIS A 151 -3.37 21.89 13.48
N GLN A 152 -3.66 22.87 12.63
CA GLN A 152 -3.96 22.67 11.19
C GLN A 152 -2.80 22.12 10.37
N THR A 153 -1.57 22.22 10.85
CA THR A 153 -0.37 21.74 10.15
C THR A 153 0.06 20.33 10.58
N TYR A 154 -0.57 19.77 11.61
CA TYR A 154 -0.17 18.49 12.19
C TYR A 154 -0.82 17.31 11.49
N GLY A 155 -0.13 16.17 11.53
CA GLY A 155 -0.56 14.92 10.91
C GLY A 155 -0.07 14.76 9.48
N GLY A 156 -0.69 13.81 8.80
CA GLY A 156 -0.37 13.40 7.44
C GLY A 156 0.43 12.10 7.38
N LEU A 157 0.54 11.58 6.16
CA LEU A 157 1.03 10.23 5.89
C LEU A 157 2.10 10.27 4.79
N LYS A 158 3.24 9.65 5.05
CA LYS A 158 4.29 9.32 4.07
C LYS A 158 4.74 7.89 4.32
N GLY A 159 5.76 7.39 3.63
CA GLY A 159 6.31 6.06 3.89
C GLY A 159 6.34 5.12 2.69
N ASP A 160 6.44 3.82 2.94
CA ASP A 160 6.66 2.82 1.91
C ASP A 160 5.52 2.81 0.86
N LEU A 161 5.88 3.15 -0.38
CA LEU A 161 4.94 3.40 -1.47
C LEU A 161 4.12 2.15 -1.81
N ALA A 162 4.72 0.96 -1.78
CA ALA A 162 4.00 -0.29 -2.05
C ALA A 162 2.97 -0.60 -0.96
N ILE A 163 3.28 -0.35 0.32
CA ILE A 163 2.31 -0.50 1.41
C ILE A 163 1.19 0.53 1.22
N PHE A 164 1.53 1.78 0.93
CA PHE A 164 0.53 2.83 0.68
C PHE A 164 -0.45 2.47 -0.44
N LEU A 165 0.08 2.00 -1.59
CA LEU A 165 -0.73 1.52 -2.71
C LEU A 165 -1.59 0.30 -2.33
N ALA A 166 -1.08 -0.59 -1.49
CA ALA A 166 -1.85 -1.72 -0.97
C ALA A 166 -3.03 -1.25 -0.11
N LEU A 167 -2.82 -0.25 0.74
CA LEU A 167 -3.89 0.33 1.56
C LEU A 167 -4.97 1.02 0.71
N ILE A 168 -4.58 1.72 -0.36
CA ILE A 168 -5.51 2.27 -1.36
C ILE A 168 -6.31 1.14 -2.02
N ALA A 169 -5.66 0.04 -2.39
CA ALA A 169 -6.38 -1.10 -2.99
C ALA A 169 -7.37 -1.75 -2.02
N LEU A 170 -6.97 -1.91 -0.75
CA LEU A 170 -7.78 -2.49 0.30
C LEU A 170 -8.88 -1.55 0.80
N SER A 171 -8.78 -0.23 0.58
CA SER A 171 -9.84 0.72 0.92
C SER A 171 -11.02 0.71 -0.05
N MET A 172 -10.94 -0.02 -1.17
CA MET A 172 -11.98 -0.05 -2.22
C MET A 172 -12.36 -1.47 -2.58
N ASP A 173 -13.61 -1.70 -2.99
CA ASP A 173 -14.01 -3.02 -3.47
C ASP A 173 -13.23 -3.42 -4.72
N ARG A 174 -12.90 -4.72 -4.84
CA ARG A 174 -12.10 -5.26 -5.96
C ARG A 174 -12.58 -4.75 -7.32
N PRO A 175 -13.89 -4.83 -7.67
CA PRO A 175 -14.36 -4.43 -9.00
C PRO A 175 -14.18 -2.93 -9.27
N ASN A 176 -14.13 -2.10 -8.23
CA ASN A 176 -13.97 -0.65 -8.37
C ASN A 176 -12.51 -0.24 -8.59
N LEU A 177 -11.55 -1.07 -8.17
CA LEU A 177 -10.13 -0.73 -8.17
C LEU A 177 -9.61 -0.29 -9.56
N PRO A 178 -9.87 -1.00 -10.67
CA PRO A 178 -9.40 -0.56 -11.99
C PRO A 178 -9.96 0.78 -12.46
N TYR A 179 -11.17 1.13 -12.02
CA TYR A 179 -11.84 2.36 -12.44
C TYR A 179 -11.47 3.56 -11.57
N MET A 180 -11.22 3.30 -10.28
CA MET A 180 -10.97 4.34 -9.29
C MET A 180 -9.50 4.71 -9.19
N LEU A 181 -8.58 3.78 -9.37
CA LEU A 181 -7.15 4.03 -9.21
C LEU A 181 -6.63 5.20 -10.08
N PRO A 182 -7.02 5.39 -11.36
CA PRO A 182 -6.68 6.58 -12.13
C PRO A 182 -7.17 7.91 -11.53
N ARG A 183 -8.26 7.88 -10.76
CA ARG A 183 -8.87 9.05 -10.10
C ARG A 183 -8.25 9.32 -8.72
N MET A 184 -7.57 8.33 -8.15
CA MET A 184 -6.92 8.46 -6.84
C MET A 184 -5.64 9.30 -6.89
N PHE A 185 -5.08 9.57 -8.07
CA PHE A 185 -3.94 10.45 -8.22
C PHE A 185 -4.17 11.40 -9.40
N SER A 186 -4.28 12.70 -9.11
CA SER A 186 -4.54 13.72 -10.12
C SER A 186 -3.86 15.03 -9.74
N GLN A 187 -3.36 15.77 -10.72
CA GLN A 187 -2.64 17.03 -10.52
C GLN A 187 -1.45 16.87 -9.55
N GLY A 188 -0.83 15.68 -9.56
CA GLY A 188 0.32 15.36 -8.71
C GLY A 188 0.01 15.16 -7.23
N ALA A 189 -1.26 14.97 -6.87
CA ALA A 189 -1.69 14.72 -5.49
C ALA A 189 -2.62 13.51 -5.38
N TRP A 190 -2.56 12.84 -4.23
CA TRP A 190 -3.49 11.75 -3.92
C TRP A 190 -4.85 12.30 -3.50
N ALA A 191 -5.92 11.79 -4.10
CA ALA A 191 -7.29 12.13 -3.78
C ALA A 191 -7.86 11.18 -2.72
N ILE A 192 -8.98 11.56 -2.12
CA ILE A 192 -9.76 10.73 -1.19
C ILE A 192 -11.01 10.26 -1.93
N HIS A 193 -11.44 9.02 -1.71
CA HIS A 193 -12.74 8.52 -2.17
C HIS A 193 -13.75 8.44 -1.02
N GLN A 194 -15.04 8.55 -1.34
CA GLN A 194 -16.15 8.49 -0.38
C GLN A 194 -16.91 7.14 -0.42
N GLY A 195 -16.42 6.18 -1.20
CA GLY A 195 -17.00 4.82 -1.25
C GLY A 195 -16.80 4.05 0.06
N SER A 196 -17.54 2.96 0.22
CA SER A 196 -17.37 1.99 1.32
C SER A 196 -15.93 1.50 1.39
N HIS A 197 -15.45 1.22 2.61
CA HIS A 197 -14.16 0.57 2.76
C HIS A 197 -14.25 -0.86 2.20
N GLY A 198 -13.49 -1.16 1.14
CA GLY A 198 -13.47 -2.50 0.55
C GLY A 198 -12.70 -3.56 1.34
N ARG A 199 -12.40 -3.26 2.61
CA ARG A 199 -11.72 -4.14 3.54
C ARG A 199 -12.65 -5.31 3.90
N LEU A 200 -12.22 -6.53 3.57
CA LEU A 200 -12.88 -7.78 3.92
C LEU A 200 -11.88 -8.65 4.68
N ASN A 201 -12.32 -9.35 5.72
CA ASN A 201 -11.46 -10.25 6.48
C ASN A 201 -10.71 -11.21 5.54
N GLN A 202 -9.40 -11.35 5.75
CA GLN A 202 -8.48 -12.17 4.95
C GLN A 202 -8.33 -11.78 3.47
N ARG A 203 -8.78 -10.58 3.07
CA ARG A 203 -8.44 -10.04 1.74
C ARG A 203 -6.98 -9.59 1.74
N GLY A 204 -6.21 -10.03 0.75
CA GLY A 204 -4.84 -9.60 0.55
C GLY A 204 -4.56 -9.05 -0.85
N VAL A 205 -3.48 -8.28 -0.94
CA VAL A 205 -2.91 -7.81 -2.20
C VAL A 205 -1.38 -7.91 -2.18
N VAL A 206 -0.78 -8.08 -3.36
CA VAL A 206 0.66 -7.94 -3.59
C VAL A 206 0.89 -6.74 -4.51
N VAL A 207 1.76 -5.83 -4.09
CA VAL A 207 2.09 -4.62 -4.82
C VAL A 207 3.53 -4.66 -5.25
N TYR A 208 3.77 -4.41 -6.54
CA TYR A 208 5.10 -4.26 -7.11
C TYR A 208 5.29 -2.82 -7.56
N VAL A 209 6.46 -2.25 -7.29
CA VAL A 209 6.83 -0.92 -7.75
C VAL A 209 8.16 -1.00 -8.49
N TYR A 210 8.22 -0.35 -9.65
CA TYR A 210 9.39 -0.26 -10.51
C TYR A 210 9.65 1.19 -10.90
N THR A 211 10.90 1.52 -11.20
CA THR A 211 11.24 2.73 -11.95
C THR A 211 10.70 2.62 -13.37
N VAL A 212 10.54 3.75 -14.07
CA VAL A 212 10.33 3.74 -15.53
C VAL A 212 11.68 3.70 -16.26
N PRO A 213 11.72 3.28 -17.54
CA PRO A 213 12.95 3.34 -18.31
C PRO A 213 13.39 4.79 -18.55
N PRO A 214 14.71 5.04 -18.76
CA PRO A 214 15.24 6.38 -19.03
C PRO A 214 14.62 7.06 -20.26
N SER A 215 14.13 6.26 -21.23
CA SER A 215 13.43 6.77 -22.41
C SER A 215 12.08 7.42 -22.10
N TRP A 216 11.50 7.16 -20.92
CA TRP A 216 10.25 7.78 -20.46
C TRP A 216 10.50 8.93 -19.49
N ASP A 217 11.41 8.73 -18.54
CA ASP A 217 11.88 9.77 -17.62
C ASP A 217 13.27 9.42 -17.08
N THR A 218 14.26 10.24 -17.42
CA THR A 218 15.65 10.07 -16.98
C THR A 218 15.85 10.27 -15.48
N LYS A 219 14.85 10.83 -14.78
CA LYS A 219 14.89 11.06 -13.32
C LYS A 219 14.26 9.93 -12.51
N SER A 220 13.54 9.01 -13.14
CA SER A 220 12.95 7.87 -12.44
C SER A 220 14.05 6.91 -11.99
N SER A 221 14.36 6.94 -10.69
CA SER A 221 15.40 6.12 -10.08
C SER A 221 14.96 5.64 -8.71
N ALA A 222 15.56 4.55 -8.22
CA ALA A 222 15.30 4.06 -6.86
C ALA A 222 15.55 5.14 -5.80
N LYS A 223 16.56 6.02 -6.02
CA LYS A 223 16.84 7.16 -5.15
C LYS A 223 15.67 8.15 -5.10
N GLU A 224 15.10 8.51 -6.24
CA GLU A 224 13.98 9.45 -6.29
C GLU A 224 12.69 8.85 -5.73
N LEU A 225 12.45 7.55 -5.93
CA LEU A 225 11.36 6.85 -5.26
C LEU A 225 11.55 6.81 -3.75
N LYS A 226 12.76 6.57 -3.25
CA LYS A 226 13.05 6.62 -1.81
C LYS A 226 12.80 8.02 -1.23
N ARG A 227 13.26 9.07 -1.91
CA ARG A 227 12.99 10.47 -1.52
C ARG A 227 11.49 10.79 -1.51
N TYR A 228 10.72 10.19 -2.40
CA TYR A 228 9.26 10.32 -2.38
C TYR A 228 8.64 9.71 -1.12
N GLN A 229 9.08 8.51 -0.73
CA GLN A 229 8.63 7.88 0.52
C GLN A 229 9.01 8.70 1.76
N GLU A 230 10.17 9.34 1.74
CA GLU A 230 10.68 10.19 2.82
C GLU A 230 9.94 11.54 2.93
N GLY A 231 9.06 11.85 1.97
CA GLY A 231 8.25 13.07 1.95
C GLY A 231 8.95 14.28 1.33
N VAL A 232 10.09 14.10 0.65
CA VAL A 232 10.81 15.19 -0.06
C VAL A 232 9.92 15.88 -1.09
N TYR A 233 8.96 15.15 -1.65
CA TYR A 233 8.00 15.62 -2.64
C TYR A 233 6.64 16.01 -2.04
N GLY A 234 6.53 16.04 -0.71
CA GLY A 234 5.28 16.17 0.03
C GLY A 234 4.79 14.84 0.62
N LYS A 235 3.80 14.93 1.49
CA LYS A 235 3.12 13.78 2.10
C LYS A 235 2.11 13.21 1.09
N TYR A 236 1.75 11.94 1.22
CA TYR A 236 0.64 11.36 0.45
C TYR A 236 -0.69 12.01 0.84
N TYR A 237 -0.90 12.18 2.14
CA TYR A 237 -2.04 12.89 2.70
C TYR A 237 -1.61 13.88 3.78
N HIS A 238 -2.39 14.95 3.92
CA HIS A 238 -2.15 16.03 4.86
C HIS A 238 -3.16 16.06 5.98
#